data_AF-A0A8J2I5G5-F1
#
_entry.id   AF-A0A8J2I5G5-F1
#
_cell.length_a   1.000
_cell.length_b   1.000
_cell.length_c   1.000
_cell.angle_alpha   90.00
_cell.angle_beta   90.00
_cell.angle_gamma   90.00
#
_symmetry.space_group_name_H-M   'P 1'
#
loop_
_entity.id
_entity.type
_entity.pdbx_description
1 polymer ?
#
loop_
_entity_poly.entity_id
_entity_poly.type
_entity_poly.pdbx_seq_one_letter_code
_entity_poly.pdbx_strand_id
1 'polypeptide(L)'
;MGFDYALVHLKYTIPPAVGLTWLYRPFFTKLDLYKVVYLILVAVLSTIPWDSYLIRTGIWSYPAHVIIGPKLLDIPLEEVFFFVVQTYNTSVLYLLLSRPTFQPVYLSPERGASRRRWRFTKFAGQIFFSGVILWGWRCIQDDSKGTYTGLILIWAGPFLLMLWTLAYQFILALPLTNTALPIILPTLYLWIVDTLALRRGTWVINTGTKYGVHLWDGLEVEEALFFLVTNSLIVFGQLAFDNALAVLYTFPTLFAKPSLLPSPAVLMRALLTPCSKYDNARLVGLTEAVHRLKRKSRSFYLASATFPGPLRADLLLLYSFCRVADDLVDNASSADEAKDWILKLRKFLDNAYSDSASKPAVEAQVRKDFPVDTQSALLQLPAAKLSHQPLEDLLRGFEMDLAFDKEPMIKTTEDLRVYSERVAGTVAQMCIELIFNWYPSALPAAEQRTIVAAGNTMGVALQYVNIARDIEVDAQIGRVYLPLKWLSEVGLSYDEVLKKPDHAQIESLRKRLLKDAFSLYEKAKDAIERLPVEARGPIRVAVESYMEIGRVLGQDKFKVKAGRATVPKSRRIMVAWKTLNR
;
A
#
# COMPACT_ATOMS: atom_id res chain seq x y z
N MET A 1 -30.64 18.05 32.36
CA MET A 1 -30.89 16.85 31.53
C MET A 1 -29.53 16.20 31.35
N GLY A 2 -29.36 14.93 31.74
CA GLY A 2 -28.07 14.22 31.79
C GLY A 2 -27.42 13.90 30.45
N PHE A 3 -27.43 14.82 29.49
CA PHE A 3 -26.97 14.55 28.13
C PHE A 3 -25.68 15.27 27.76
N ASP A 4 -25.10 16.07 28.67
CA ASP A 4 -23.96 16.92 28.33
C ASP A 4 -22.76 16.11 27.82
N TYR A 5 -22.47 14.96 28.43
CA TYR A 5 -21.38 14.11 27.95
C TYR A 5 -21.71 13.49 26.57
N ALA A 6 -22.92 12.95 26.40
CA ALA A 6 -23.35 12.44 25.10
C ALA A 6 -23.34 13.52 23.99
N LEU A 7 -23.63 14.78 24.33
CA LEU A 7 -23.55 15.92 23.42
C LEU A 7 -22.11 16.25 23.02
N VAL A 8 -21.12 16.03 23.90
CA VAL A 8 -19.70 16.13 23.53
C VAL A 8 -19.38 15.14 22.42
N HIS A 9 -19.83 13.89 22.52
CA HIS A 9 -19.59 12.90 21.47
C HIS A 9 -20.27 13.27 20.16
N LEU A 10 -21.55 13.65 20.21
CA LEU A 10 -22.31 14.03 19.03
C LEU A 10 -21.68 15.20 18.27
N LYS A 11 -21.09 16.15 19.00
CA LYS A 11 -20.47 17.35 18.40
C LYS A 11 -19.02 17.13 17.99
N TYR A 12 -18.25 16.32 18.73
CA TYR A 12 -16.79 16.35 18.62
C TYR A 12 -16.14 15.01 18.32
N THR A 13 -16.69 13.85 18.71
CA THR A 13 -16.02 12.56 18.45
C THR A 13 -16.66 11.76 17.32
N ILE A 14 -17.98 11.81 17.19
CA ILE A 14 -18.74 11.14 16.13
C ILE A 14 -18.52 11.80 14.75
N PRO A 15 -18.52 13.13 14.59
CA PRO A 15 -18.34 13.73 13.27
C PRO A 15 -16.98 13.41 12.62
N PRO A 16 -15.83 13.44 13.33
CA PRO A 16 -14.57 12.94 12.80
C PRO A 16 -14.64 11.46 12.41
N ALA A 17 -15.33 10.62 13.20
CA ALA A 17 -15.49 9.20 12.86
C ALA A 17 -16.20 9.04 11.53
N VAL A 18 -17.37 9.68 11.35
CA VAL A 18 -18.13 9.65 10.10
C VAL A 18 -17.30 10.18 8.92
N GLY A 19 -16.61 11.32 9.11
CA GLY A 19 -15.79 11.93 8.06
C GLY A 19 -14.60 11.07 7.64
N LEU A 20 -13.88 10.49 8.61
CA LEU A 20 -12.75 9.59 8.36
C LEU A 20 -13.22 8.28 7.70
N THR A 21 -14.34 7.70 8.16
CA THR A 21 -14.93 6.51 7.54
C THR A 21 -15.35 6.80 6.11
N TRP A 22 -15.99 7.93 5.84
CA TRP A 22 -16.39 8.31 4.47
C TRP A 22 -15.17 8.47 3.55
N LEU A 23 -14.10 9.07 4.06
CA LEU A 23 -12.87 9.26 3.30
C LEU A 23 -12.12 7.94 3.03
N TYR A 24 -12.08 7.05 4.03
CA TYR A 24 -11.34 5.78 3.97
C TYR A 24 -12.15 4.60 3.40
N ARG A 25 -13.49 4.67 3.41
CA ARG A 25 -14.45 3.73 2.81
C ARG A 25 -13.94 2.98 1.57
N PRO A 26 -13.45 3.65 0.51
CA PRO A 26 -13.02 2.98 -0.72
C PRO A 26 -11.84 2.01 -0.54
N PHE A 27 -11.08 2.15 0.53
CA PHE A 27 -9.90 1.34 0.85
C PHE A 27 -10.16 0.30 1.93
N PHE A 28 -11.32 0.35 2.58
CA PHE A 28 -11.63 -0.40 3.79
C PHE A 28 -11.70 -1.89 3.49
N THR A 29 -10.73 -2.67 3.98
CA THR A 29 -10.71 -4.12 3.82
C THR A 29 -11.21 -4.85 5.06
N LYS A 30 -11.50 -6.16 4.94
CA LYS A 30 -11.79 -7.02 6.09
C LYS A 30 -10.65 -7.06 7.10
N LEU A 31 -9.40 -6.98 6.61
CA LEU A 31 -8.21 -6.95 7.47
C LEU A 31 -8.12 -5.63 8.24
N ASP A 32 -8.47 -4.51 7.61
CA ASP A 32 -8.53 -3.21 8.30
C ASP A 32 -9.62 -3.22 9.38
N LEU A 33 -10.80 -3.77 9.08
CA LEU A 33 -11.87 -3.95 10.06
C LEU A 33 -11.41 -4.79 11.25
N TYR A 34 -10.81 -5.95 10.96
CA TYR A 34 -10.28 -6.84 11.98
C TYR A 34 -9.26 -6.12 12.87
N LYS A 35 -8.33 -5.37 12.29
CA LYS A 35 -7.32 -4.60 13.03
C LYS A 35 -7.94 -3.52 13.92
N VAL A 36 -8.91 -2.77 13.41
CA VAL A 36 -9.60 -1.72 14.18
C VAL A 36 -10.40 -2.32 15.33
N VAL A 37 -11.19 -3.37 15.07
CA VAL A 37 -11.99 -4.06 16.11
C VAL A 37 -11.07 -4.68 17.16
N TYR A 38 -9.98 -5.33 16.74
CA TYR A 38 -9.00 -5.90 17.66
C TYR A 38 -8.42 -4.85 18.61
N LEU A 39 -8.04 -3.68 18.10
CA LEU A 39 -7.50 -2.61 18.94
C LEU A 39 -8.55 -1.97 19.85
N ILE A 40 -9.80 -1.83 19.39
CA ILE A 40 -10.91 -1.38 20.24
C ILE A 40 -11.11 -2.36 21.41
N LEU A 41 -11.12 -3.67 21.14
CA LEU A 41 -11.26 -4.68 22.18
C LEU A 41 -10.11 -4.60 23.19
N VAL A 42 -8.87 -4.50 22.71
CA VAL A 42 -7.69 -4.35 23.58
C VAL A 42 -7.81 -3.08 24.44
N ALA A 43 -8.14 -1.93 23.82
CA ALA A 43 -8.25 -0.66 24.52
C ALA A 43 -9.36 -0.68 25.59
N VAL A 44 -10.55 -1.18 25.27
CA VAL A 44 -11.66 -1.27 26.23
C VAL A 44 -11.29 -2.20 27.40
N LEU A 45 -10.79 -3.41 27.11
CA LEU A 45 -10.44 -4.40 28.14
C LEU A 45 -9.29 -3.92 29.03
N SER A 46 -8.29 -3.22 28.49
CA SER A 46 -7.16 -2.74 29.26
C SER A 46 -7.48 -1.47 30.08
N THR A 47 -8.48 -0.69 29.67
CA THR A 47 -8.80 0.60 30.31
C THR A 47 -9.82 0.44 31.43
N ILE A 48 -10.80 -0.46 31.28
CA ILE A 48 -11.87 -0.65 32.28
C ILE A 48 -11.37 -0.82 33.73
N PRO A 49 -10.37 -1.68 34.04
CA PRO A 49 -9.93 -1.85 35.42
C PRO A 49 -9.28 -0.59 36.01
N TRP A 50 -8.54 0.15 35.18
CA TRP A 50 -7.84 1.37 35.57
C TRP A 50 -8.83 2.52 35.79
N ASP A 51 -9.77 2.69 34.88
CA ASP A 51 -10.75 3.78 34.93
C ASP A 51 -11.74 3.59 36.09
N SER A 52 -12.21 2.35 36.29
CA SER A 52 -13.02 1.97 37.46
C SER A 52 -12.31 2.28 38.78
N TYR A 53 -10.99 2.05 38.86
CA TYR A 53 -10.18 2.40 40.03
C TYR A 53 -10.11 3.91 40.27
N LEU A 54 -9.91 4.72 39.22
CA LEU A 54 -9.89 6.18 39.34
C LEU A 54 -11.23 6.74 39.84
N ILE A 55 -12.34 6.18 39.38
CA ILE A 55 -13.68 6.60 39.82
C ILE A 55 -13.91 6.21 41.29
N ARG A 56 -13.58 4.97 41.68
CA ARG A 56 -13.77 4.48 43.06
C ARG A 56 -12.92 5.20 44.09
N THR A 57 -11.74 5.65 43.69
CA THR A 57 -10.81 6.41 44.55
C THR A 57 -11.10 7.91 44.54
N GLY A 58 -12.12 8.35 43.79
CA GLY A 58 -12.51 9.74 43.70
C GLY A 58 -11.49 10.61 42.97
N ILE A 59 -10.55 10.05 42.21
CA ILE A 59 -9.61 10.83 41.39
C ILE A 59 -10.38 11.44 40.21
N TRP A 60 -11.29 10.66 39.63
CA TRP A 60 -12.18 11.07 38.56
C TRP A 60 -13.64 10.99 39.01
N SER A 61 -14.43 12.00 38.68
CA SER A 61 -15.86 12.01 38.97
C SER A 61 -16.70 12.55 37.81
N TYR A 62 -17.91 11.99 37.67
CA TYR A 62 -18.91 12.40 36.70
C TYR A 62 -20.17 12.84 37.44
N PRO A 63 -20.56 14.12 37.38
CA PRO A 63 -21.79 14.58 37.99
C PRO A 63 -23.01 13.81 37.45
N ALA A 64 -23.92 13.38 38.32
CA ALA A 64 -25.08 12.59 37.89
C ALA A 64 -26.00 13.33 36.89
N HIS A 65 -25.93 14.67 36.86
CA HIS A 65 -26.73 15.50 35.97
C HIS A 65 -26.13 15.72 34.57
N VAL A 66 -24.93 15.18 34.28
CA VAL A 66 -24.26 15.29 32.96
C VAL A 66 -24.21 13.96 32.18
N ILE A 67 -24.49 12.83 32.85
CA ILE A 67 -24.51 11.47 32.27
C ILE A 67 -25.94 10.92 32.14
N ILE A 68 -26.14 10.02 31.18
CA ILE A 68 -27.44 9.42 30.83
C ILE A 68 -27.90 8.44 31.91
N GLY A 69 -26.97 7.81 32.64
CA GLY A 69 -27.27 7.02 33.84
C GLY A 69 -26.67 5.60 33.88
N PRO A 70 -26.68 4.81 32.78
CA PRO A 70 -26.10 3.47 32.81
C PRO A 70 -24.58 3.48 33.02
N LYS A 71 -24.09 2.53 33.83
CA LYS A 71 -22.67 2.38 34.15
C LYS A 71 -22.21 0.94 33.95
N LEU A 72 -20.95 0.76 33.55
CA LEU A 72 -20.24 -0.51 33.51
C LEU A 72 -19.09 -0.46 34.51
N LEU A 73 -19.15 -1.25 35.59
CA LEU A 73 -18.14 -1.23 36.66
C LEU A 73 -17.81 0.20 37.15
N ASP A 74 -18.85 0.98 37.44
CA ASP A 74 -18.81 2.39 37.89
C ASP A 74 -18.48 3.44 36.80
N ILE A 75 -18.09 3.01 35.61
CA ILE A 75 -17.77 3.88 34.46
C ILE A 75 -19.05 4.21 33.69
N PRO A 76 -19.38 5.49 33.43
CA PRO A 76 -20.49 5.86 32.54
C PRO A 76 -20.35 5.24 31.14
N LEU A 77 -21.45 4.83 30.52
CA LEU A 77 -21.39 4.25 29.17
C LEU A 77 -20.82 5.22 28.12
N GLU A 78 -20.96 6.52 28.33
CA GLU A 78 -20.37 7.56 27.51
C GLU A 78 -18.84 7.49 27.55
N GLU A 79 -18.24 7.26 28.71
CA GLU A 79 -16.80 7.09 28.84
C GLU A 79 -16.32 5.78 28.18
N VAL A 80 -17.08 4.69 28.34
CA VAL A 80 -16.80 3.44 27.60
C VAL A 80 -16.89 3.68 26.08
N PHE A 81 -17.85 4.48 25.62
CA PHE A 81 -17.95 4.88 24.22
C PHE A 81 -16.78 5.77 23.79
N PHE A 82 -16.26 6.63 24.68
CA PHE A 82 -15.05 7.41 24.42
C PHE A 82 -13.86 6.52 24.07
N PHE A 83 -13.61 5.46 24.84
CA PHE A 83 -12.54 4.49 24.55
C PHE A 83 -12.67 3.91 23.14
N VAL A 84 -13.90 3.58 22.73
CA VAL A 84 -14.21 3.02 21.41
C VAL A 84 -13.99 4.05 20.30
N VAL A 85 -14.58 5.23 20.42
CA VAL A 85 -14.58 6.24 19.36
C VAL A 85 -13.21 6.91 19.19
N GLN A 86 -12.45 7.11 20.27
CA GLN A 86 -11.06 7.56 20.18
C GLN A 86 -10.22 6.52 19.44
N THR A 87 -10.28 5.26 19.86
CA THR A 87 -9.51 4.17 19.23
C THR A 87 -9.87 4.04 17.76
N TYR A 88 -11.16 4.14 17.42
CA TYR A 88 -11.64 4.13 16.04
C TYR A 88 -11.07 5.30 15.23
N ASN A 89 -11.23 6.55 15.69
CA ASN A 89 -10.77 7.74 14.99
C ASN A 89 -9.27 7.71 14.73
N THR A 90 -8.47 7.45 15.76
CA THR A 90 -7.01 7.37 15.66
C THR A 90 -6.59 6.23 14.73
N SER A 91 -7.29 5.09 14.78
CA SER A 91 -7.01 3.95 13.90
C SER A 91 -7.34 4.21 12.43
N VAL A 92 -8.50 4.82 12.12
CA VAL A 92 -8.87 5.13 10.73
C VAL A 92 -7.98 6.24 10.17
N LEU A 93 -7.61 7.23 10.98
CA LEU A 93 -6.64 8.25 10.58
C LEU A 93 -5.26 7.62 10.29
N TYR A 94 -4.78 6.72 11.16
CA TYR A 94 -3.56 5.94 10.91
C TYR A 94 -3.64 5.18 9.58
N LEU A 95 -4.74 4.47 9.33
CA LEU A 95 -4.94 3.69 8.12
C LEU A 95 -4.92 4.56 6.85
N LEU A 96 -5.55 5.73 6.90
CA LEU A 96 -5.56 6.70 5.81
C LEU A 96 -4.14 7.21 5.51
N LEU A 97 -3.39 7.61 6.54
CA LEU A 97 -2.05 8.17 6.38
C LEU A 97 -1.00 7.12 5.98
N SER A 98 -1.20 5.86 6.38
CA SER A 98 -0.28 4.75 6.09
C SER A 98 -0.54 4.08 4.73
N ARG A 99 -1.70 4.30 4.10
CA ARG A 99 -2.08 3.59 2.86
C ARG A 99 -1.07 3.73 1.69
N PRO A 100 -0.46 4.89 1.42
CA PRO A 100 0.53 5.02 0.36
C PRO A 100 1.81 4.21 0.60
N THR A 101 2.15 3.98 1.86
CA THR A 101 3.35 3.27 2.28
C THR A 101 3.28 1.80 1.84
N PHE A 102 4.41 1.24 1.43
CA PHE A 102 4.56 -0.20 1.27
C PHE A 102 5.47 -0.69 2.40
N GLN A 103 4.87 -1.13 3.49
CA GLN A 103 5.55 -1.47 4.74
C GLN A 103 6.73 -2.44 4.61
N PRO A 104 6.69 -3.50 3.76
CA PRO A 104 7.78 -4.47 3.67
C PRO A 104 9.18 -3.90 3.41
N VAL A 105 9.30 -2.77 2.70
CA VAL A 105 10.63 -2.18 2.41
C VAL A 105 11.27 -1.46 3.60
N TYR A 106 10.55 -1.36 4.72
CA TYR A 106 11.05 -0.79 5.98
C TYR A 106 11.49 -1.85 6.98
N LEU A 107 11.34 -3.14 6.67
CA LEU A 107 11.94 -4.21 7.45
C LEU A 107 13.46 -4.19 7.26
N SER A 108 14.21 -4.41 8.34
CA SER A 108 15.68 -4.36 8.32
C SER A 108 16.27 -5.63 8.93
N PRO A 109 17.23 -6.30 8.27
CA PRO A 109 17.95 -7.40 8.89
C PRO A 109 19.01 -6.85 9.87
N GLU A 110 19.06 -7.38 11.08
CA GLU A 110 20.10 -7.03 12.06
C GLU A 110 21.43 -7.74 11.74
N ARG A 111 22.30 -7.13 10.91
CA ARG A 111 23.63 -7.68 10.57
C ARG A 111 24.76 -6.65 10.72
N GLY A 112 25.94 -7.09 11.15
CA GLY A 112 27.16 -6.26 11.24
C GLY A 112 26.98 -4.98 12.08
N ALA A 113 27.43 -3.84 11.56
CA ALA A 113 27.36 -2.53 12.23
C ALA A 113 25.91 -2.08 12.52
N SER A 114 24.94 -2.43 11.65
CA SER A 114 23.53 -2.09 11.85
C SER A 114 22.95 -2.76 13.11
N ARG A 115 23.37 -3.98 13.42
CA ARG A 115 22.92 -4.72 14.62
C ARG A 115 23.29 -3.99 15.91
N ARG A 116 24.49 -3.39 15.99
CA ARG A 116 24.92 -2.65 17.18
C ARG A 116 24.05 -1.40 17.36
N ARG A 117 23.81 -0.65 16.29
CA ARG A 117 22.92 0.54 16.29
C ARG A 117 21.50 0.18 16.72
N TRP A 118 20.92 -0.85 16.13
CA TRP A 118 19.55 -1.28 16.45
C TRP A 118 19.43 -1.79 17.87
N ARG A 119 20.37 -2.60 18.36
CA ARG A 119 20.41 -3.03 19.76
C ARG A 119 20.50 -1.86 20.72
N PHE A 120 21.42 -0.92 20.49
CA PHE A 120 21.54 0.27 21.32
C PHE A 120 20.23 1.05 21.35
N THR A 121 19.61 1.26 20.19
CA THR A 121 18.35 2.01 20.08
C THR A 121 17.21 1.29 20.81
N LYS A 122 17.13 -0.03 20.67
CA LYS A 122 16.18 -0.85 21.43
C LYS A 122 16.36 -0.65 22.93
N PHE A 123 17.58 -0.84 23.43
CA PHE A 123 17.91 -0.70 24.86
C PHE A 123 17.66 0.71 25.37
N ALA A 124 18.02 1.74 24.61
CA ALA A 124 17.78 3.13 24.98
C ALA A 124 16.28 3.40 25.21
N GLY A 125 15.41 2.96 24.30
CA GLY A 125 13.97 3.11 24.52
C GLY A 125 13.42 2.21 25.64
N GLN A 126 14.00 1.02 25.85
CA GLN A 126 13.63 0.19 27.01
C GLN A 126 13.98 0.87 28.34
N ILE A 127 15.16 1.47 28.44
CA ILE A 127 15.58 2.26 29.60
C ILE A 127 14.65 3.46 29.79
N PHE A 128 14.33 4.17 28.70
CA PHE A 128 13.41 5.30 28.74
C PHE A 128 12.04 4.90 29.30
N PHE A 129 11.37 3.90 28.73
CA PHE A 129 10.05 3.46 29.20
C PHE A 129 10.10 2.83 30.60
N SER A 130 11.18 2.14 30.96
CA SER A 130 11.38 1.66 32.34
C SER A 130 11.51 2.82 33.31
N GLY A 131 12.24 3.88 32.94
CA GLY A 131 12.35 5.11 33.70
C GLY A 131 11.00 5.82 33.86
N VAL A 132 10.17 5.84 32.81
CA VAL A 132 8.79 6.38 32.86
C VAL A 132 7.93 5.61 33.87
N ILE A 133 8.02 4.27 33.89
CA ILE A 133 7.29 3.44 34.86
C ILE A 133 7.77 3.71 36.30
N LEU A 134 9.10 3.75 36.51
CA LEU A 134 9.69 4.04 37.81
C LEU A 134 9.32 5.45 38.31
N TRP A 135 9.30 6.42 37.40
CA TRP A 135 8.83 7.77 37.69
C TRP A 135 7.36 7.77 38.08
N GLY A 136 6.51 7.05 37.33
CA GLY A 136 5.11 6.88 37.68
C GLY A 136 4.89 6.30 39.07
N TRP A 137 5.68 5.28 39.44
CA TRP A 137 5.66 4.69 40.79
C TRP A 137 6.04 5.68 41.87
N ARG A 138 7.07 6.48 41.65
CA ARG A 138 7.47 7.56 42.57
C ARG A 138 6.35 8.59 42.76
N CYS A 139 5.67 8.99 41.68
CA CYS A 139 4.55 9.93 41.75
C CYS A 139 3.38 9.42 42.62
N ILE A 140 3.17 8.10 42.70
CA ILE A 140 2.14 7.50 43.56
C ILE A 140 2.59 7.38 45.02
N GLN A 141 3.84 6.96 45.27
CA GLN A 141 4.35 6.73 46.63
C GLN A 141 4.40 7.98 47.51
N ASP A 142 4.55 9.16 46.90
CA ASP A 142 4.64 10.42 47.64
C ASP A 142 3.26 10.91 48.17
N ASP A 143 2.17 10.14 47.97
CA ASP A 143 0.78 10.41 48.42
C ASP A 143 0.33 11.87 48.20
N SER A 144 0.73 12.42 47.05
CA SER A 144 0.77 13.85 46.77
C SER A 144 0.06 14.21 45.45
N LYS A 145 0.22 15.48 45.04
CA LYS A 145 -0.23 16.06 43.76
C LYS A 145 0.18 15.29 42.50
N GLY A 146 1.07 14.30 42.58
CA GLY A 146 1.51 13.49 41.43
C GLY A 146 0.68 12.25 41.13
N THR A 147 -0.27 11.87 41.99
CA THR A 147 -0.94 10.56 41.92
C THR A 147 -1.61 10.29 40.58
N TYR A 148 -2.31 11.27 40.00
CA TYR A 148 -2.97 11.07 38.71
C TYR A 148 -1.97 10.84 37.56
N THR A 149 -0.91 11.65 37.50
CA THR A 149 0.21 11.43 36.56
C THR A 149 0.80 10.03 36.74
N GLY A 150 1.07 9.63 37.99
CA GLY A 150 1.64 8.33 38.31
C GLY A 150 0.79 7.16 37.81
N LEU A 151 -0.53 7.25 37.99
CA LEU A 151 -1.49 6.24 37.54
C LEU A 151 -1.56 6.13 36.02
N ILE A 152 -1.48 7.24 35.27
CA ILE A 152 -1.39 7.22 33.80
C ILE A 152 -0.12 6.44 33.37
N LEU A 153 1.02 6.79 33.95
CA LEU A 153 2.32 6.24 33.55
C LEU A 153 2.50 4.76 33.91
N ILE A 154 2.02 4.31 35.07
CA ILE A 154 2.09 2.91 35.47
C ILE A 154 1.16 2.02 34.65
N TRP A 155 0.01 2.55 34.24
CA TRP A 155 -0.91 1.83 33.37
C TRP A 155 -0.37 1.70 31.94
N ALA A 156 0.01 2.82 31.32
CA ALA A 156 0.42 2.83 29.91
C ALA A 156 1.87 2.38 29.67
N GLY A 157 2.77 2.69 30.61
CA GLY A 157 4.21 2.45 30.49
C GLY A 157 4.57 1.00 30.14
N PRO A 158 4.03 -0.02 30.82
CA PRO A 158 4.32 -1.43 30.52
C PRO A 158 3.92 -1.82 29.09
N PHE A 159 2.78 -1.33 28.58
CA PHE A 159 2.36 -1.58 27.21
C PHE A 159 3.27 -0.88 26.20
N LEU A 160 3.64 0.38 26.43
CA LEU A 160 4.57 1.10 25.56
C LEU A 160 5.96 0.44 25.55
N LEU A 161 6.46 0.00 26.71
CA LEU A 161 7.71 -0.75 26.82
C LEU A 161 7.66 -2.05 26.01
N MET A 162 6.56 -2.81 26.12
CA MET A 162 6.35 -4.04 25.36
C MET A 162 6.30 -3.76 23.85
N LEU A 163 5.46 -2.83 23.41
CA LEU A 163 5.28 -2.49 22.00
C LEU A 163 6.59 -1.96 21.39
N TRP A 164 7.33 -1.11 22.12
CA TRP A 164 8.67 -0.69 21.72
C TRP A 164 9.61 -1.88 21.58
N THR A 165 9.69 -2.74 22.60
CA THR A 165 10.58 -3.91 22.61
C THR A 165 10.36 -4.82 21.40
N LEU A 166 9.10 -4.95 20.95
CA LEU A 166 8.68 -5.80 19.84
C LEU A 166 8.81 -5.12 18.47
N ALA A 167 8.57 -3.80 18.37
CA ALA A 167 8.42 -3.11 17.08
C ALA A 167 9.33 -1.89 16.86
N TYR A 168 10.31 -1.62 17.73
CA TYR A 168 11.17 -0.41 17.68
C TYR A 168 11.77 -0.11 16.30
N GLN A 169 12.26 -1.12 15.56
CA GLN A 169 12.85 -0.88 14.23
C GLN A 169 11.81 -0.34 13.26
N PHE A 170 10.62 -0.93 13.29
CA PHE A 170 9.54 -0.58 12.40
C PHE A 170 8.96 0.79 12.75
N ILE A 171 8.82 1.09 14.05
CA ILE A 171 8.43 2.41 14.57
C ILE A 171 9.41 3.50 14.10
N LEU A 172 10.71 3.22 14.06
CA LEU A 172 11.73 4.21 13.70
C LEU A 172 12.04 4.28 12.21
N ALA A 173 11.82 3.20 11.46
CA ALA A 173 12.10 3.15 10.03
C ALA A 173 10.98 3.79 9.20
N LEU A 174 9.73 3.70 9.68
CA LEU A 174 8.58 4.21 8.94
C LEU A 174 8.53 5.75 8.88
N PRO A 175 7.95 6.33 7.82
CA PRO A 175 7.79 7.79 7.71
C PRO A 175 6.95 8.38 8.85
N LEU A 176 7.18 9.66 9.17
CA LEU A 176 6.41 10.37 10.21
C LEU A 176 4.90 10.41 9.95
N THR A 177 4.46 10.25 8.70
CA THR A 177 3.03 10.13 8.36
C THR A 177 2.39 8.87 8.94
N ASN A 178 3.17 7.83 9.24
CA ASN A 178 2.69 6.55 9.78
C ASN A 178 2.89 6.49 11.31
N THR A 179 3.72 7.37 11.88
CA THR A 179 4.16 7.29 13.27
C THR A 179 3.75 8.53 14.06
N ALA A 180 4.43 9.66 13.89
CA ALA A 180 4.18 10.87 14.67
C ALA A 180 2.83 11.54 14.33
N LEU A 181 2.50 11.68 13.04
CA LEU A 181 1.30 12.40 12.61
C LEU A 181 -0.02 11.80 13.12
N PRO A 182 -0.25 10.47 13.07
CA PRO A 182 -1.46 9.87 13.64
C PRO A 182 -1.48 9.89 15.18
N ILE A 183 -0.38 10.27 15.86
CA ILE A 183 -0.39 10.56 17.31
C ILE A 183 -0.73 12.03 17.54
N ILE A 184 -0.01 12.93 16.87
CA ILE A 184 -0.08 14.38 17.08
C ILE A 184 -1.46 14.94 16.73
N LEU A 185 -2.00 14.60 15.56
CA LEU A 185 -3.28 15.18 15.10
C LEU A 185 -4.46 14.88 16.03
N PRO A 186 -4.75 13.61 16.40
CA PRO A 186 -5.85 13.34 17.32
C PRO A 186 -5.55 13.82 18.74
N THR A 187 -4.29 13.87 19.17
CA THR A 187 -3.91 14.41 20.48
C THR A 187 -4.24 15.90 20.57
N LEU A 188 -3.77 16.70 19.61
CA LEU A 188 -4.07 18.15 19.56
C LEU A 188 -5.58 18.41 19.43
N TYR A 189 -6.28 17.58 18.66
CA TYR A 189 -7.73 17.67 18.54
C TYR A 189 -8.43 17.41 19.88
N LEU A 190 -8.06 16.35 20.59
CA LEU A 190 -8.65 16.01 21.89
C LEU A 190 -8.30 17.00 22.98
N TRP A 191 -7.11 17.61 22.95
CA TRP A 191 -6.76 18.72 23.85
C TRP A 191 -7.74 19.89 23.72
N ILE A 192 -8.16 20.22 22.48
CA ILE A 192 -9.15 21.28 22.24
C ILE A 192 -10.53 20.84 22.74
N VAL A 193 -10.95 19.60 22.44
CA VAL A 193 -12.25 19.07 22.85
C VAL A 193 -12.37 19.02 24.38
N ASP A 194 -11.33 18.56 25.06
CA ASP A 194 -11.27 18.49 26.52
C ASP A 194 -11.35 19.87 27.16
N THR A 195 -10.58 20.84 26.65
CA THR A 195 -10.66 22.24 27.10
C THR A 195 -12.10 22.78 27.01
N LEU A 196 -12.83 22.44 25.93
CA LEU A 196 -14.21 22.86 25.73
C LEU A 196 -15.20 22.12 26.65
N ALA A 197 -14.91 20.87 27.02
CA ALA A 197 -15.76 20.03 27.86
C ALA A 197 -15.57 20.34 29.36
N LEU A 198 -14.34 20.58 29.81
CA LEU A 198 -13.99 21.01 31.17
C LEU A 198 -14.61 22.38 31.49
N ARG A 199 -14.55 23.34 30.56
CA ARG A 199 -15.23 24.65 30.70
C ARG A 199 -16.74 24.54 30.89
N ARG A 200 -17.35 23.40 30.52
CA ARG A 200 -18.78 23.13 30.68
C ARG A 200 -19.11 22.26 31.91
N GLY A 201 -18.10 21.82 32.67
CA GLY A 201 -18.29 20.97 33.85
C GLY A 201 -18.71 19.53 33.53
N THR A 202 -18.37 19.03 32.33
CA THR A 202 -18.79 17.70 31.85
C THR A 202 -18.15 16.55 32.65
N TRP A 203 -16.96 16.76 33.21
CA TRP A 203 -16.32 15.90 34.20
C TRP A 203 -15.40 16.74 35.08
N VAL A 204 -15.07 16.23 36.27
CA VAL A 204 -14.24 16.94 37.25
C VAL A 204 -13.16 16.01 37.78
N ILE A 205 -11.92 16.49 37.72
CA ILE A 205 -10.74 15.84 38.30
C ILE A 205 -10.38 16.57 39.59
N ASN A 206 -10.28 15.82 40.68
CA ASN A 206 -10.07 16.38 42.00
C ASN A 206 -8.72 17.11 42.11
N THR A 207 -8.73 18.26 42.78
CA THR A 207 -7.58 19.19 42.88
C THR A 207 -6.45 18.71 43.79
N GLY A 208 -6.66 17.65 44.56
CA GLY A 208 -5.66 17.09 45.48
C GLY A 208 -4.65 16.12 44.84
N THR A 209 -4.95 15.58 43.66
CA THR A 209 -4.19 14.48 43.05
C THR A 209 -3.44 14.87 41.78
N LYS A 210 -3.40 16.18 41.48
CA LYS A 210 -2.77 16.78 40.29
C LYS A 210 -1.87 17.97 40.66
N TYR A 211 -0.89 18.27 39.80
CA TYR A 211 0.07 19.36 39.99
C TYR A 211 -0.58 20.75 39.85
N GLY A 212 -1.68 20.84 39.09
CA GLY A 212 -2.38 22.11 38.81
C GLY A 212 -1.67 22.99 37.78
N VAL A 213 -0.73 22.42 37.02
CA VAL A 213 -0.03 23.11 35.95
C VAL A 213 -0.88 23.03 34.68
N HIS A 214 -1.07 24.17 34.04
CA HIS A 214 -1.88 24.28 32.83
C HIS A 214 -0.97 24.51 31.62
N LEU A 215 -1.18 23.74 30.54
CA LEU A 215 -0.51 23.97 29.26
C LEU A 215 -1.07 25.23 28.59
N TRP A 216 -2.39 25.44 28.72
CA TRP A 216 -3.09 26.69 28.46
C TRP A 216 -4.37 26.76 29.31
N ASP A 217 -5.07 27.89 29.25
CA ASP A 217 -6.29 28.12 30.03
C ASP A 217 -7.37 27.04 29.78
N GLY A 218 -7.60 26.20 30.80
CA GLY A 218 -8.54 25.08 30.77
C GLY A 218 -8.00 23.74 30.29
N LEU A 219 -6.68 23.58 30.07
CA LEU A 219 -6.04 22.30 29.79
C LEU A 219 -4.89 22.03 30.76
N GLU A 220 -5.07 21.02 31.60
CA GLU A 220 -4.06 20.57 32.56
C GLU A 220 -3.01 19.68 31.89
N VAL A 221 -1.79 19.69 32.42
CA VAL A 221 -0.67 18.90 31.86
C VAL A 221 -0.97 17.40 31.91
N GLU A 222 -1.68 16.94 32.94
CA GLU A 222 -2.07 15.55 33.10
C GLU A 222 -3.07 15.09 32.03
N GLU A 223 -4.06 15.91 31.67
CA GLU A 223 -4.98 15.64 30.56
C GLU A 223 -4.23 15.65 29.23
N ALA A 224 -3.33 16.63 29.04
CA ALA A 224 -2.51 16.69 27.85
C ALA A 224 -1.66 15.41 27.68
N LEU A 225 -1.07 14.93 28.78
CA LEU A 225 -0.32 13.69 28.86
C LEU A 225 -1.21 12.47 28.59
N PHE A 226 -2.41 12.41 29.18
CA PHE A 226 -3.36 11.30 28.99
C PHE A 226 -3.69 11.10 27.51
N PHE A 227 -4.10 12.15 26.78
CA PHE A 227 -4.42 12.04 25.36
C PHE A 227 -3.20 11.70 24.49
N LEU A 228 -2.03 12.23 24.84
CA LEU A 228 -0.78 11.90 24.14
C LEU A 228 -0.42 10.42 24.29
N VAL A 229 -0.50 9.92 25.52
CA VAL A 229 -0.15 8.54 25.87
C VAL A 229 -1.14 7.54 25.26
N THR A 230 -2.45 7.80 25.37
CA THR A 230 -3.49 6.93 24.80
C THR A 230 -3.41 6.86 23.27
N ASN A 231 -3.21 7.99 22.57
CA ASN A 231 -2.99 7.96 21.13
C ASN A 231 -1.67 7.27 20.75
N SER A 232 -0.62 7.42 21.57
CA SER A 232 0.64 6.70 21.37
C SER A 232 0.46 5.18 21.51
N LEU A 233 -0.31 4.71 22.49
CA LEU A 233 -0.65 3.29 22.65
C LEU A 233 -1.39 2.75 21.42
N ILE A 234 -2.41 3.46 20.93
CA ILE A 234 -3.18 3.06 19.76
C ILE A 234 -2.27 2.95 18.52
N VAL A 235 -1.46 3.98 18.26
CA VAL A 235 -0.57 4.01 17.09
C VAL A 235 0.57 2.97 17.21
N PHE A 236 1.15 2.78 18.39
CA PHE A 236 2.17 1.74 18.59
C PHE A 236 1.58 0.34 18.45
N GLY A 237 0.33 0.14 18.89
CA GLY A 237 -0.43 -1.09 18.64
C GLY A 237 -0.65 -1.34 17.16
N GLN A 238 -1.07 -0.32 16.40
CA GLN A 238 -1.19 -0.37 14.94
C GLN A 238 0.13 -0.72 14.27
N LEU A 239 1.24 -0.08 14.67
CA LEU A 239 2.57 -0.31 14.12
C LEU A 239 3.08 -1.73 14.43
N ALA A 240 2.82 -2.26 15.62
CA ALA A 240 3.16 -3.64 15.97
C ALA A 240 2.36 -4.65 15.13
N PHE A 241 1.09 -4.36 14.88
CA PHE A 241 0.23 -5.17 14.01
C PHE A 241 0.74 -5.14 12.56
N ASP A 242 1.02 -3.96 12.01
CA ASP A 242 1.55 -3.81 10.65
C ASP A 242 2.94 -4.42 10.50
N ASN A 243 3.79 -4.38 11.54
CA ASN A 243 5.08 -5.08 11.57
C ASN A 243 4.88 -6.60 11.47
N ALA A 244 3.97 -7.15 12.28
CA ALA A 244 3.64 -8.58 12.23
C ALA A 244 3.13 -8.99 10.84
N LEU A 245 2.23 -8.21 10.23
CA LEU A 245 1.75 -8.47 8.87
C LEU A 245 2.85 -8.34 7.82
N ALA A 246 3.72 -7.33 7.93
CA ALA A 246 4.83 -7.14 7.01
C ALA A 246 5.77 -8.35 7.04
N VAL A 247 6.13 -8.85 8.23
CA VAL A 247 6.93 -10.07 8.38
C VAL A 247 6.21 -11.29 7.82
N LEU A 248 4.93 -11.47 8.19
CA LEU A 248 4.11 -12.61 7.78
C LEU A 248 3.99 -12.74 6.26
N TYR A 249 3.79 -11.62 5.56
CA TYR A 249 3.53 -11.59 4.12
C TYR A 249 4.79 -11.46 3.26
N THR A 250 5.91 -11.05 3.83
CA THR A 250 7.15 -10.83 3.07
C THR A 250 7.95 -12.12 2.88
N PHE A 251 7.95 -13.02 3.87
CA PHE A 251 8.88 -14.15 3.94
C PHE A 251 8.16 -15.50 3.76
N PRO A 252 7.95 -15.98 2.52
CA PRO A 252 7.26 -17.24 2.26
C PRO A 252 8.01 -18.47 2.81
N THR A 253 9.33 -18.37 3.04
CA THR A 253 10.15 -19.44 3.66
C THR A 253 9.91 -19.57 5.17
N LEU A 254 9.47 -18.50 5.83
CA LEU A 254 9.14 -18.50 7.26
C LEU A 254 7.65 -18.76 7.49
N PHE A 255 6.80 -18.26 6.57
CA PHE A 255 5.36 -18.36 6.62
C PHE A 255 4.82 -18.81 5.25
N ALA A 256 4.70 -20.13 5.08
CA ALA A 256 4.11 -20.69 3.87
C ALA A 256 2.59 -20.44 3.85
N LYS A 257 2.08 -19.92 2.74
CA LYS A 257 0.63 -19.68 2.50
C LYS A 257 -0.09 -18.99 3.68
N PRO A 258 0.32 -17.76 4.05
CA PRO A 258 -0.25 -17.08 5.20
C PRO A 258 -1.73 -16.73 4.97
N SER A 259 -2.54 -16.85 6.03
CA SER A 259 -3.94 -16.40 6.01
C SER A 259 -4.01 -14.88 5.78
N LEU A 260 -5.01 -14.44 5.00
CA LEU A 260 -5.33 -13.03 4.81
C LEU A 260 -5.97 -12.38 6.06
N LEU A 261 -6.49 -13.21 6.97
CA LEU A 261 -6.97 -12.83 8.30
C LEU A 261 -6.25 -13.71 9.34
N PRO A 262 -5.01 -13.36 9.72
CA PRO A 262 -4.21 -14.17 10.62
C PRO A 262 -4.75 -14.11 12.05
N SER A 263 -4.67 -15.22 12.77
CA SER A 263 -5.02 -15.27 14.19
C SER A 263 -4.01 -14.46 15.02
N PRO A 264 -4.39 -14.00 16.23
CA PRO A 264 -3.47 -13.29 17.12
C PRO A 264 -2.19 -14.09 17.42
N ALA A 265 -2.29 -15.42 17.56
CA ALA A 265 -1.12 -16.28 17.76
C ALA A 265 -0.14 -16.26 16.58
N VAL A 266 -0.64 -16.24 15.34
CA VAL A 266 0.21 -16.16 14.14
C VAL A 266 0.86 -14.77 14.05
N LEU A 267 0.11 -13.71 14.35
CA LEU A 267 0.66 -12.34 14.40
C LEU A 267 1.77 -12.23 15.45
N MET A 268 1.57 -12.78 16.64
CA MET A 268 2.60 -12.80 17.68
C MET A 268 3.83 -13.60 17.25
N ARG A 269 3.66 -14.76 16.59
CA ARG A 269 4.78 -15.53 16.04
C ARG A 269 5.55 -14.73 14.99
N ALA A 270 4.86 -13.99 14.12
CA ALA A 270 5.50 -13.12 13.14
C ALA A 270 6.28 -11.98 13.82
N LEU A 271 5.68 -11.31 14.80
CA LEU A 271 6.30 -10.21 15.54
C LEU A 271 7.54 -10.65 16.34
N LEU A 272 7.53 -11.87 16.88
CA LEU A 272 8.64 -12.46 17.62
C LEU A 272 9.72 -13.09 16.72
N THR A 273 9.54 -13.06 15.39
CA THR A 273 10.51 -13.63 14.46
C THR A 273 11.81 -12.82 14.48
N PRO A 274 12.96 -13.43 14.79
CA PRO A 274 14.23 -12.71 14.83
C PRO A 274 14.59 -12.11 13.48
N CYS A 275 15.01 -10.83 13.46
CA CYS A 275 15.43 -10.12 12.26
C CYS A 275 16.64 -10.80 11.56
N SER A 276 17.39 -11.65 12.26
CA SER A 276 18.47 -12.45 11.66
C SER A 276 17.97 -13.50 10.67
N LYS A 277 16.70 -13.92 10.78
CA LYS A 277 16.04 -14.86 9.86
C LYS A 277 15.47 -14.19 8.61
N TYR A 278 15.48 -12.85 8.54
CA TYR A 278 14.97 -12.14 7.37
C TYR A 278 15.85 -12.41 6.16
N ASP A 279 15.21 -12.79 5.06
CA ASP A 279 15.86 -12.93 3.77
C ASP A 279 16.16 -11.53 3.20
N ASN A 280 17.44 -11.15 3.24
CA ASN A 280 17.89 -9.86 2.73
C ASN A 280 17.68 -9.73 1.21
N ALA A 281 17.78 -10.83 0.44
CA ALA A 281 17.58 -10.77 -1.00
C ALA A 281 16.12 -10.42 -1.33
N ARG A 282 15.17 -10.95 -0.56
CA ARG A 282 13.75 -10.59 -0.67
C ARG A 282 13.49 -9.11 -0.39
N LEU A 283 14.08 -8.57 0.68
CA LEU A 283 13.92 -7.16 1.05
C LEU A 283 14.53 -6.21 0.02
N VAL A 284 15.73 -6.53 -0.47
CA VAL A 284 16.39 -5.77 -1.54
C VAL A 284 15.55 -5.82 -2.82
N GLY A 285 15.10 -6.99 -3.24
CA GLY A 285 14.29 -7.13 -4.46
C GLY A 285 12.96 -6.36 -4.40
N LEU A 286 12.26 -6.39 -3.27
CA LEU A 286 11.05 -5.57 -3.06
C LEU A 286 11.35 -4.07 -3.09
N THR A 287 12.45 -3.66 -2.45
CA THR A 287 12.89 -2.25 -2.43
C THR A 287 13.18 -1.78 -3.84
N GLU A 288 13.96 -2.53 -4.61
CA GLU A 288 14.28 -2.20 -5.99
C GLU A 288 13.04 -2.22 -6.89
N ALA A 289 12.12 -3.18 -6.71
CA ALA A 289 10.85 -3.22 -7.44
C ALA A 289 10.01 -1.95 -7.24
N VAL A 290 9.89 -1.48 -5.98
CA VAL A 290 9.20 -0.22 -5.67
C VAL A 290 9.90 0.98 -6.31
N HIS A 291 11.23 1.05 -6.25
CA HIS A 291 12.00 2.13 -6.87
C HIS A 291 11.85 2.14 -8.40
N ARG A 292 11.93 0.97 -9.04
CA ARG A 292 11.74 0.81 -10.49
C ARG A 292 10.35 1.29 -10.89
N LEU A 293 9.28 0.86 -10.20
CA LEU A 293 7.91 1.31 -10.48
C LEU A 293 7.75 2.83 -10.32
N LYS A 294 8.23 3.38 -9.19
CA LYS A 294 8.13 4.82 -8.90
C LYS A 294 8.84 5.68 -9.96
N ARG A 295 9.97 5.20 -10.48
CA ARG A 295 10.75 5.88 -11.53
C ARG A 295 10.09 5.78 -12.90
N LYS A 296 9.58 4.59 -13.28
CA LYS A 296 9.13 4.29 -14.65
C LYS A 296 7.64 4.58 -14.88
N SER A 297 6.76 4.47 -13.88
CA SER A 297 5.33 4.78 -14.05
C SER A 297 4.69 5.45 -12.84
N ARG A 298 4.39 6.75 -12.98
CA ARG A 298 3.69 7.52 -11.94
C ARG A 298 2.24 7.09 -11.76
N SER A 299 1.55 6.68 -12.83
CA SER A 299 0.16 6.22 -12.76
C SER A 299 0.06 4.88 -12.05
N PHE A 300 0.88 3.90 -12.45
CA PHE A 300 0.88 2.60 -11.78
C PHE A 300 1.45 2.65 -10.37
N TYR A 301 2.42 3.52 -10.07
CA TYR A 301 2.88 3.70 -8.69
C TYR A 301 1.74 4.16 -7.77
N LEU A 302 0.93 5.13 -8.21
CA LEU A 302 -0.23 5.58 -7.42
C LEU A 302 -1.30 4.48 -7.30
N ALA A 303 -1.61 3.80 -8.41
CA ALA A 303 -2.57 2.70 -8.40
C ALA A 303 -2.12 1.54 -7.50
N SER A 304 -0.82 1.25 -7.44
CA SER A 304 -0.28 0.17 -6.61
C SER A 304 -0.61 0.32 -5.13
N ALA A 305 -0.73 1.55 -4.62
CA ALA A 305 -1.11 1.83 -3.24
C ALA A 305 -2.55 1.41 -2.88
N THR A 306 -3.37 1.16 -3.89
CA THR A 306 -4.74 0.70 -3.69
C THR A 306 -4.82 -0.81 -3.45
N PHE A 307 -3.83 -1.59 -3.90
CA PHE A 307 -3.77 -3.03 -3.68
C PHE A 307 -3.38 -3.35 -2.23
N PRO A 308 -4.21 -4.12 -1.49
CA PRO A 308 -3.88 -4.49 -0.13
C PRO A 308 -2.96 -5.72 -0.06
N GLY A 309 -2.23 -5.82 1.05
CA GLY A 309 -1.61 -7.06 1.50
C GLY A 309 -0.57 -7.65 0.53
N PRO A 310 -0.47 -8.99 0.49
CA PRO A 310 0.62 -9.66 -0.21
C PRO A 310 0.50 -9.64 -1.74
N LEU A 311 -0.71 -9.46 -2.29
CA LEU A 311 -0.91 -9.28 -3.74
C LEU A 311 -0.09 -8.09 -4.27
N ARG A 312 -0.05 -6.98 -3.52
CA ARG A 312 0.74 -5.79 -3.90
C ARG A 312 2.22 -6.13 -4.07
N ALA A 313 2.77 -6.99 -3.20
CA ALA A 313 4.17 -7.41 -3.28
C ALA A 313 4.45 -8.20 -4.56
N ASP A 314 3.61 -9.18 -4.90
CA ASP A 314 3.80 -10.00 -6.09
C ASP A 314 3.59 -9.20 -7.39
N LEU A 315 2.64 -8.27 -7.42
CA LEU A 315 2.45 -7.36 -8.56
C LEU A 315 3.65 -6.43 -8.76
N LEU A 316 4.25 -5.92 -7.67
CA LEU A 316 5.47 -5.11 -7.74
C LEU A 316 6.64 -5.90 -8.33
N LEU A 317 6.80 -7.16 -7.91
CA LEU A 317 7.85 -8.04 -8.39
C LEU A 317 7.65 -8.46 -9.85
N LEU A 318 6.41 -8.79 -10.24
CA LEU A 318 6.05 -9.04 -11.63
C LEU A 318 6.37 -7.84 -12.51
N TYR A 319 5.93 -6.63 -12.12
CA TYR A 319 6.26 -5.41 -12.84
C TYR A 319 7.77 -5.20 -12.95
N SER A 320 8.51 -5.45 -11.87
CA SER A 320 9.96 -5.33 -11.85
C SER A 320 10.62 -6.30 -12.83
N PHE A 321 10.16 -7.55 -12.93
CA PHE A 321 10.64 -8.53 -13.89
C PHE A 321 10.37 -8.05 -15.33
N CYS A 322 9.11 -7.74 -15.65
CA CYS A 322 8.73 -7.29 -17.00
C CYS A 322 9.56 -6.07 -17.42
N ARG A 323 9.76 -5.09 -16.52
CA ARG A 323 10.54 -3.89 -16.85
C ARG A 323 12.03 -4.17 -17.02
N VAL A 324 12.60 -5.08 -16.23
CA VAL A 324 14.01 -5.46 -16.37
C VAL A 324 14.24 -6.25 -17.65
N ALA A 325 13.35 -7.19 -17.99
CA ALA A 325 13.45 -7.94 -19.23
C ALA A 325 13.37 -7.00 -20.46
N ASP A 326 12.42 -6.06 -20.45
CA ASP A 326 12.26 -5.01 -21.45
C ASP A 326 13.50 -4.09 -21.53
N ASP A 327 14.00 -3.58 -20.39
CA ASP A 327 15.21 -2.74 -20.34
C ASP A 327 16.47 -3.49 -20.82
N LEU A 328 16.61 -4.79 -20.60
CA LEU A 328 17.75 -5.58 -21.09
C LEU A 328 17.76 -5.68 -22.62
N VAL A 329 16.59 -5.83 -23.23
CA VAL A 329 16.45 -5.92 -24.69
C VAL A 329 16.57 -4.55 -25.33
N ASP A 330 15.83 -3.54 -24.83
CA ASP A 330 15.77 -2.21 -25.44
C ASP A 330 17.08 -1.40 -25.30
N ASN A 331 17.86 -1.63 -24.24
CA ASN A 331 19.13 -0.93 -24.04
C ASN A 331 20.35 -1.73 -24.54
N ALA A 332 20.13 -2.84 -25.26
CA ALA A 332 21.21 -3.60 -25.87
C ALA A 332 21.94 -2.74 -26.91
N SER A 333 23.26 -2.90 -27.01
CA SER A 333 24.11 -2.16 -27.95
C SER A 333 23.99 -2.64 -29.40
N SER A 334 23.45 -3.85 -29.60
CA SER A 334 23.24 -4.45 -30.91
C SER A 334 22.08 -5.45 -30.91
N ALA A 335 21.52 -5.73 -32.09
CA ALA A 335 20.47 -6.74 -32.24
C ALA A 335 20.91 -8.15 -31.82
N ASP A 336 22.20 -8.48 -31.92
CA ASP A 336 22.73 -9.79 -31.51
C ASP A 336 22.86 -9.89 -29.98
N GLU A 337 23.26 -8.80 -29.31
CA GLU A 337 23.22 -8.73 -27.85
C GLU A 337 21.76 -8.85 -27.33
N ALA A 338 20.82 -8.18 -27.98
CA ALA A 338 19.41 -8.27 -27.61
C ALA A 338 18.84 -9.69 -27.76
N LYS A 339 19.19 -10.40 -28.84
CA LYS A 339 18.84 -11.82 -29.01
C LYS A 339 19.45 -12.70 -27.92
N ASP A 340 20.71 -12.45 -27.57
CA ASP A 340 21.38 -13.17 -26.47
C ASP A 340 20.66 -12.93 -25.13
N TRP A 341 20.20 -11.71 -24.85
CA TRP A 341 19.37 -11.43 -23.68
C TRP A 341 18.05 -12.21 -23.67
N ILE A 342 17.36 -12.27 -24.81
CA ILE A 342 16.12 -13.07 -24.94
C ILE A 342 16.41 -14.56 -24.71
N LEU A 343 17.50 -15.10 -25.26
CA LEU A 343 17.90 -16.50 -25.05
C LEU A 343 18.22 -16.79 -23.58
N LYS A 344 18.95 -15.89 -22.91
CA LYS A 344 19.24 -15.99 -21.47
C LYS A 344 17.97 -15.94 -20.62
N LEU A 345 17.03 -15.04 -20.95
CA LEU A 345 15.73 -14.93 -20.28
C LEU A 345 14.91 -16.21 -20.47
N ARG A 346 14.81 -16.73 -21.70
CA ARG A 346 14.11 -17.99 -21.99
C ARG A 346 14.72 -19.16 -21.22
N LYS A 347 16.04 -19.29 -21.23
CA LYS A 347 16.76 -20.31 -20.45
C LYS A 347 16.52 -20.17 -18.94
N PHE A 348 16.47 -18.94 -18.42
CA PHE A 348 16.10 -18.70 -17.02
C PHE A 348 14.67 -19.18 -16.73
N LEU A 349 13.70 -18.85 -17.59
CA LEU A 349 12.31 -19.30 -17.43
C LEU A 349 12.20 -20.83 -17.50
N ASP A 350 12.81 -21.46 -18.50
CA ASP A 350 12.84 -22.92 -18.63
C ASP A 350 13.35 -23.60 -17.35
N ASN A 351 14.42 -23.07 -16.76
CA ASN A 351 14.95 -23.58 -15.49
C ASN A 351 14.08 -23.22 -14.29
N ALA A 352 13.41 -22.07 -14.28
CA ALA A 352 12.50 -21.67 -13.20
C ALA A 352 11.22 -22.51 -13.16
N TYR A 353 10.79 -23.06 -14.29
CA TYR A 353 9.62 -23.94 -14.44
C TYR A 353 9.97 -25.44 -14.53
N SER A 354 11.26 -25.79 -14.57
CA SER A 354 11.71 -27.18 -14.61
C SER A 354 11.73 -27.82 -13.22
N ASP A 355 11.17 -29.03 -13.11
CA ASP A 355 11.26 -29.85 -11.90
C ASP A 355 12.67 -30.37 -11.62
N SER A 356 13.57 -30.38 -12.62
CA SER A 356 14.94 -30.91 -12.48
C SER A 356 15.94 -29.87 -12.00
N ALA A 357 15.62 -28.57 -12.12
CA ALA A 357 16.53 -27.49 -11.74
C ALA A 357 16.35 -27.11 -10.26
N SER A 358 17.42 -27.21 -9.47
CA SER A 358 17.38 -26.74 -8.08
C SER A 358 17.44 -25.21 -7.99
N LYS A 359 16.81 -24.61 -6.97
CA LYS A 359 16.87 -23.15 -6.72
C LYS A 359 18.31 -22.59 -6.69
N PRO A 360 19.30 -23.23 -6.03
CA PRO A 360 20.68 -22.77 -6.07
C PRO A 360 21.30 -22.76 -7.48
N ALA A 361 20.92 -23.72 -8.34
CA ALA A 361 21.39 -23.75 -9.73
C ALA A 361 20.83 -22.59 -10.55
N VAL A 362 19.54 -22.28 -10.40
CA VAL A 362 18.90 -21.11 -11.02
C VAL A 362 19.56 -19.81 -10.52
N GLU A 363 19.81 -19.69 -9.21
CA GLU A 363 20.52 -18.54 -8.65
C GLU A 363 21.94 -18.37 -9.21
N ALA A 364 22.70 -19.46 -9.30
CA ALA A 364 24.05 -19.43 -9.85
C ALA A 364 24.06 -19.03 -11.33
N GLN A 365 23.09 -19.52 -12.10
CA GLN A 365 22.90 -19.10 -13.48
C GLN A 365 22.60 -17.60 -13.56
N VAL A 366 21.64 -17.09 -12.79
CA VAL A 366 21.28 -15.66 -12.84
C VAL A 366 22.47 -14.78 -12.47
N ARG A 367 23.25 -15.17 -11.46
CA ARG A 367 24.47 -14.43 -11.05
C ARG A 367 25.54 -14.41 -12.13
N LYS A 368 25.64 -15.47 -12.94
CA LYS A 368 26.60 -15.60 -14.02
C LYS A 368 26.15 -14.84 -15.27
N ASP A 369 24.89 -15.01 -15.65
CA ASP A 369 24.41 -14.63 -16.98
C ASP A 369 23.89 -13.17 -17.01
N PHE A 370 23.50 -12.57 -15.87
CA PHE A 370 22.83 -11.27 -15.81
C PHE A 370 23.55 -10.19 -14.97
N PRO A 371 23.44 -8.89 -15.35
CA PRO A 371 23.99 -7.77 -14.59
C PRO A 371 23.43 -7.68 -13.17
N VAL A 372 24.28 -7.30 -12.20
CA VAL A 372 23.96 -7.33 -10.74
C VAL A 372 22.67 -6.59 -10.40
N ASP A 373 22.43 -5.44 -11.02
CA ASP A 373 21.25 -4.58 -10.79
C ASP A 373 19.95 -5.13 -11.40
N THR A 374 20.01 -6.22 -12.16
CA THR A 374 18.85 -6.91 -12.75
C THR A 374 18.49 -8.19 -12.00
N GLN A 375 19.47 -8.84 -11.38
CA GLN A 375 19.34 -10.19 -10.80
C GLN A 375 18.16 -10.33 -9.83
N SER A 376 17.90 -9.32 -9.00
CA SER A 376 16.81 -9.36 -8.02
C SER A 376 15.43 -9.48 -8.70
N ALA A 377 15.22 -8.86 -9.86
CA ALA A 377 13.95 -8.89 -10.56
C ALA A 377 13.65 -10.29 -11.10
N LEU A 378 14.68 -11.01 -11.54
CA LEU A 378 14.58 -12.39 -12.00
C LEU A 378 14.35 -13.33 -10.81
N LEU A 379 15.22 -13.27 -9.81
CA LEU A 379 15.19 -14.20 -8.66
C LEU A 379 13.97 -14.04 -7.76
N GLN A 380 13.30 -12.87 -7.80
CA GLN A 380 12.11 -12.60 -7.02
C GLN A 380 10.81 -12.71 -7.81
N LEU A 381 10.87 -13.08 -9.10
CA LEU A 381 9.68 -13.35 -9.91
C LEU A 381 8.83 -14.44 -9.22
N PRO A 382 7.52 -14.21 -8.97
CA PRO A 382 6.65 -15.20 -8.36
C PRO A 382 6.24 -16.31 -9.34
N ALA A 383 7.20 -16.94 -10.03
CA ALA A 383 6.98 -17.92 -11.10
C ALA A 383 6.10 -19.10 -10.66
N ALA A 384 6.23 -19.57 -9.41
CA ALA A 384 5.40 -20.63 -8.85
C ALA A 384 3.89 -20.30 -8.75
N LYS A 385 3.49 -19.04 -9.01
CA LYS A 385 2.10 -18.56 -9.00
C LYS A 385 1.60 -18.16 -10.39
N LEU A 386 2.44 -18.31 -11.41
CA LEU A 386 2.19 -17.84 -12.76
C LEU A 386 2.25 -19.03 -13.72
N SER A 387 1.50 -18.92 -14.82
CA SER A 387 1.68 -19.82 -15.94
C SER A 387 2.97 -19.48 -16.68
N HIS A 388 3.65 -20.50 -17.24
CA HIS A 388 4.85 -20.27 -18.04
C HIS A 388 4.54 -19.52 -19.34
N GLN A 389 3.44 -19.87 -20.02
CA GLN A 389 3.12 -19.42 -21.38
C GLN A 389 3.06 -17.88 -21.53
N PRO A 390 2.40 -17.09 -20.65
CA PRO A 390 2.40 -15.63 -20.76
C PRO A 390 3.79 -14.99 -20.67
N LEU A 391 4.72 -15.56 -19.89
CA LEU A 391 6.09 -15.06 -19.81
C LEU A 391 6.86 -15.33 -21.11
N GLU A 392 6.68 -16.51 -21.68
CA GLU A 392 7.27 -16.87 -22.97
C GLU A 392 6.69 -16.01 -24.11
N ASP A 393 5.38 -15.77 -24.12
CA ASP A 393 4.75 -14.89 -25.10
C ASP A 393 5.20 -13.43 -24.97
N LEU A 394 5.52 -12.97 -23.76
CA LEU A 394 6.17 -11.67 -23.55
C LEU A 394 7.56 -11.63 -24.23
N LEU A 395 8.37 -12.68 -24.07
CA LEU A 395 9.68 -12.76 -24.76
C LEU A 395 9.52 -12.77 -26.29
N ARG A 396 8.49 -13.44 -26.82
CA ARG A 396 8.14 -13.37 -28.26
C ARG A 396 7.71 -11.98 -28.71
N GLY A 397 7.21 -11.15 -27.80
CA GLY A 397 6.96 -9.73 -28.05
C GLY A 397 8.26 -8.97 -28.27
N PHE A 398 9.26 -9.21 -27.43
CA PHE A 398 10.60 -8.62 -27.59
C PHE A 398 11.29 -9.07 -28.88
N GLU A 399 11.10 -10.33 -29.29
CA GLU A 399 11.59 -10.82 -30.59
C GLU A 399 10.96 -10.05 -31.77
N MET A 400 9.69 -9.65 -31.66
CA MET A 400 9.04 -8.79 -32.68
C MET A 400 9.65 -7.39 -32.69
N ASP A 401 9.95 -6.80 -31.53
CA ASP A 401 10.58 -5.47 -31.45
C ASP A 401 11.96 -5.44 -32.12
N LEU A 402 12.76 -6.51 -32.01
CA LEU A 402 14.06 -6.62 -32.68
C LEU A 402 13.98 -6.79 -34.20
N ALA A 403 12.84 -7.27 -34.71
CA ALA A 403 12.67 -7.47 -36.14
C ALA A 403 12.41 -6.16 -36.90
N PHE A 404 12.04 -5.08 -36.21
CA PHE A 404 11.85 -3.75 -36.80
C PHE A 404 13.12 -3.17 -37.45
N ASP A 405 14.31 -3.56 -36.98
CA ASP A 405 15.59 -3.11 -37.56
C ASP A 405 15.78 -3.56 -39.03
N LYS A 406 15.02 -4.58 -39.46
CA LYS A 406 15.13 -5.16 -40.81
C LYS A 406 14.00 -4.73 -41.73
N GLU A 407 12.76 -4.80 -41.24
CA GLU A 407 11.58 -4.41 -41.99
C GLU A 407 10.44 -4.02 -41.03
N PRO A 408 9.46 -3.23 -41.48
CA PRO A 408 8.31 -2.89 -40.65
C PRO A 408 7.48 -4.12 -40.27
N MET A 409 7.29 -4.32 -38.97
CA MET A 409 6.60 -5.50 -38.43
C MET A 409 5.08 -5.40 -38.45
N ILE A 410 4.52 -4.21 -38.27
CA ILE A 410 3.08 -4.02 -38.14
C ILE A 410 2.48 -3.73 -39.52
N LYS A 411 2.20 -4.78 -40.29
CA LYS A 411 1.65 -4.65 -41.65
C LYS A 411 0.14 -4.39 -41.61
N THR A 412 -0.56 -5.00 -40.66
CA THR A 412 -2.01 -5.00 -40.54
C THR A 412 -2.49 -4.70 -39.10
N THR A 413 -3.79 -4.46 -38.95
CA THR A 413 -4.44 -4.35 -37.62
C THR A 413 -4.25 -5.62 -36.79
N GLU A 414 -4.18 -6.78 -37.43
CA GLU A 414 -4.00 -8.06 -36.73
C GLU A 414 -2.58 -8.18 -36.18
N ASP A 415 -1.56 -7.74 -36.93
CA ASP A 415 -0.18 -7.70 -36.43
C ASP A 415 -0.05 -6.79 -35.21
N LEU A 416 -0.73 -5.63 -35.25
CA LEU A 416 -0.80 -4.70 -34.11
C LEU A 416 -1.45 -5.35 -32.90
N ARG A 417 -2.54 -6.11 -33.10
CA ARG A 417 -3.22 -6.86 -32.05
C ARG A 417 -2.28 -7.90 -31.46
N VAL A 418 -1.69 -8.78 -32.27
CA VAL A 418 -0.77 -9.84 -31.82
C VAL A 418 0.41 -9.28 -31.04
N TYR A 419 1.03 -8.19 -31.55
CA TYR A 419 2.08 -7.47 -30.83
C TYR A 419 1.60 -7.03 -29.44
N SER A 420 0.45 -6.35 -29.39
CA SER A 420 -0.11 -5.81 -28.15
C SER A 420 -0.54 -6.90 -27.16
N GLU A 421 -1.02 -8.04 -27.66
CA GLU A 421 -1.33 -9.20 -26.83
C GLU A 421 -0.08 -9.75 -26.14
N ARG A 422 1.05 -9.81 -26.86
CA ARG A 422 2.33 -10.31 -26.34
C ARG A 422 2.96 -9.36 -25.32
N VAL A 423 3.03 -8.06 -25.59
CA VAL A 423 3.77 -7.12 -24.73
C VAL A 423 2.95 -6.56 -23.56
N ALA A 424 1.61 -6.60 -23.65
CA ALA A 424 0.75 -6.04 -22.60
C ALA A 424 -0.40 -6.99 -22.19
N GLY A 425 -0.99 -7.71 -23.14
CA GLY A 425 -2.04 -8.69 -22.86
C GLY A 425 -1.58 -9.79 -21.89
N THR A 426 -0.41 -10.37 -22.13
CA THR A 426 0.24 -11.37 -21.25
C THR A 426 0.46 -10.84 -19.83
N VAL A 427 0.91 -9.58 -19.70
CA VAL A 427 1.13 -8.94 -18.40
C VAL A 427 -0.19 -8.83 -17.63
N ALA A 428 -1.28 -8.45 -18.31
CA ALA A 428 -2.60 -8.41 -17.71
C ALA A 428 -3.10 -9.80 -17.30
N GLN A 429 -2.84 -10.84 -18.10
CA GLN A 429 -3.14 -12.24 -17.72
C GLN A 429 -2.41 -12.62 -16.43
N MET A 430 -1.10 -12.39 -16.35
CA MET A 430 -0.29 -12.68 -15.16
C MET A 430 -0.76 -11.91 -13.93
N CYS A 431 -1.19 -10.66 -14.08
CA CYS A 431 -1.80 -9.90 -12.98
C CYS A 431 -3.07 -10.57 -12.44
N ILE A 432 -3.92 -11.11 -13.32
CA ILE A 432 -5.15 -11.81 -12.95
C ILE A 432 -4.85 -13.18 -12.33
N GLU A 433 -3.85 -13.90 -12.82
CA GLU A 433 -3.40 -15.16 -12.19
C GLU A 433 -2.95 -14.93 -10.74
N LEU A 434 -2.18 -13.88 -10.48
CA LEU A 434 -1.79 -13.51 -9.12
C LEU A 434 -3.00 -13.16 -8.23
N ILE A 435 -4.04 -12.54 -8.81
CA ILE A 435 -5.29 -12.26 -8.09
C ILE A 435 -5.98 -13.56 -7.69
N PHE A 436 -6.17 -14.51 -8.62
CA PHE A 436 -6.81 -15.79 -8.31
C PHE A 436 -5.96 -16.66 -7.36
N ASN A 437 -4.63 -16.51 -7.38
CA ASN A 437 -3.75 -17.19 -6.44
C ASN A 437 -3.94 -16.71 -4.99
N TRP A 438 -4.06 -15.39 -4.79
CA TRP A 438 -4.25 -14.81 -3.45
C TRP A 438 -5.69 -14.83 -2.96
N TYR A 439 -6.64 -14.70 -3.88
CA TYR A 439 -8.07 -14.66 -3.60
C TYR A 439 -8.77 -15.75 -4.42
N PRO A 440 -8.73 -17.02 -3.95
CA PRO A 440 -9.38 -18.12 -4.64
C PRO A 440 -10.86 -17.82 -4.89
N SER A 441 -11.28 -17.95 -6.15
CA SER A 441 -12.65 -17.72 -6.56
C SER A 441 -13.44 -19.02 -6.58
N ALA A 442 -14.72 -18.97 -6.21
CA ALA A 442 -15.66 -20.07 -6.38
C ALA A 442 -16.10 -20.26 -7.86
N LEU A 443 -15.68 -19.36 -8.75
CA LEU A 443 -16.02 -19.45 -10.17
C LEU A 443 -15.42 -20.71 -10.83
N PRO A 444 -16.15 -21.36 -11.74
CA PRO A 444 -15.63 -22.47 -12.53
C PRO A 444 -14.36 -22.09 -13.31
N ALA A 445 -13.47 -23.05 -13.54
CA ALA A 445 -12.21 -22.82 -14.25
C ALA A 445 -12.40 -22.26 -15.69
N ALA A 446 -13.52 -22.58 -16.35
CA ALA A 446 -13.86 -22.02 -17.65
C ALA A 446 -14.18 -20.51 -17.57
N GLU A 447 -14.86 -20.08 -16.50
CA GLU A 447 -15.15 -18.67 -16.27
C GLU A 447 -13.90 -17.88 -15.88
N GLN A 448 -13.03 -18.46 -15.04
CA GLN A 448 -11.74 -17.85 -14.72
C GLN A 448 -10.90 -17.63 -15.99
N ARG A 449 -10.86 -18.61 -16.90
CA ARG A 449 -10.20 -18.46 -18.21
C ARG A 449 -10.80 -17.33 -19.05
N THR A 450 -12.13 -17.16 -19.01
CA THR A 450 -12.81 -16.06 -19.70
C THR A 450 -12.40 -14.70 -19.13
N ILE A 451 -12.25 -14.58 -17.80
CA ILE A 451 -11.79 -13.35 -17.14
C ILE A 451 -10.33 -13.06 -17.48
N VAL A 452 -9.47 -14.08 -17.52
CA VAL A 452 -8.07 -13.96 -17.96
C VAL A 452 -7.99 -13.48 -19.40
N ALA A 453 -8.82 -14.02 -20.31
CA ALA A 453 -8.89 -13.58 -21.71
C ALA A 453 -9.39 -12.13 -21.84
N ALA A 454 -10.37 -11.71 -21.04
CA ALA A 454 -10.79 -10.32 -20.97
C ALA A 454 -9.67 -9.41 -20.43
N GLY A 455 -8.87 -9.89 -19.48
CA GLY A 455 -7.64 -9.22 -19.03
C GLY A 455 -6.65 -8.99 -20.16
N ASN A 456 -6.41 -10.01 -21.00
CA ASN A 456 -5.59 -9.85 -22.20
C ASN A 456 -6.13 -8.74 -23.12
N THR A 457 -7.44 -8.76 -23.40
CA THR A 457 -8.12 -7.72 -24.19
C THR A 457 -7.94 -6.33 -23.58
N MET A 458 -8.03 -6.21 -22.25
CA MET A 458 -7.75 -4.96 -21.54
C MET A 458 -6.28 -4.54 -21.70
N GLY A 459 -5.33 -5.48 -21.63
CA GLY A 459 -3.92 -5.21 -21.88
C GLY A 459 -3.66 -4.63 -23.28
N VAL A 460 -4.33 -5.19 -24.30
CA VAL A 460 -4.29 -4.64 -25.68
C VAL A 460 -4.83 -3.21 -25.73
N ALA A 461 -5.96 -2.94 -25.07
CA ALA A 461 -6.52 -1.58 -24.99
C ALA A 461 -5.52 -0.59 -24.37
N LEU A 462 -4.85 -0.97 -23.28
CA LEU A 462 -3.83 -0.14 -22.64
C LEU A 462 -2.61 0.07 -23.55
N GLN A 463 -2.22 -0.93 -24.34
CA GLN A 463 -1.11 -0.81 -25.27
C GLN A 463 -1.43 0.07 -26.47
N TYR A 464 -2.67 0.07 -26.96
CA TYR A 464 -3.09 1.00 -28.00
C TYR A 464 -3.04 2.45 -27.50
N VAL A 465 -3.40 2.69 -26.23
CA VAL A 465 -3.19 4.01 -25.59
C VAL A 465 -1.72 4.36 -25.47
N ASN A 466 -0.83 3.39 -25.20
CA ASN A 466 0.62 3.62 -25.19
C ASN A 466 1.14 4.03 -26.56
N ILE A 467 0.84 3.26 -27.60
CA ILE A 467 1.27 3.54 -28.96
C ILE A 467 0.72 4.89 -29.40
N ALA A 468 -0.56 5.17 -29.13
CA ALA A 468 -1.17 6.47 -29.41
C ALA A 468 -0.55 7.63 -28.61
N ARG A 469 0.11 7.37 -27.47
CA ARG A 469 0.81 8.40 -26.68
C ARG A 469 2.21 8.67 -27.25
N ASP A 470 2.91 7.61 -27.63
CA ASP A 470 4.36 7.62 -27.79
C ASP A 470 4.83 7.62 -29.26
N ILE A 471 3.92 7.76 -30.25
CA ILE A 471 4.24 7.81 -31.70
C ILE A 471 5.54 8.57 -32.03
N GLU A 472 5.70 9.79 -31.52
CA GLU A 472 6.89 10.63 -31.77
C GLU A 472 8.15 10.08 -31.11
N VAL A 473 8.04 9.52 -29.91
CA VAL A 473 9.15 8.95 -29.17
C VAL A 473 9.59 7.62 -29.76
N ASP A 474 8.64 6.82 -30.23
CA ASP A 474 8.89 5.54 -30.90
C ASP A 474 9.59 5.76 -32.25
N ALA A 475 9.16 6.79 -33.01
CA ALA A 475 9.81 7.15 -34.26
C ALA A 475 11.28 7.58 -34.08
N GLN A 476 11.62 8.24 -32.96
CA GLN A 476 13.00 8.64 -32.64
C GLN A 476 13.95 7.45 -32.44
N ILE A 477 13.42 6.29 -32.05
CA ILE A 477 14.18 5.05 -31.91
C ILE A 477 13.99 4.12 -33.12
N GLY A 478 13.48 4.64 -34.24
CA GLY A 478 13.37 3.91 -35.50
C GLY A 478 12.14 2.98 -35.60
N ARG A 479 11.17 3.08 -34.68
CA ARG A 479 10.01 2.18 -34.62
C ARG A 479 8.70 2.91 -34.98
N VAL A 480 7.87 2.29 -35.83
CA VAL A 480 6.50 2.74 -36.09
C VAL A 480 5.52 1.59 -35.87
N TYR A 481 4.73 1.68 -34.81
CA TYR A 481 3.73 0.66 -34.47
C TYR A 481 2.38 0.85 -35.17
N LEU A 482 2.20 1.93 -35.94
CA LEU A 482 1.01 2.13 -36.77
C LEU A 482 0.99 1.12 -37.93
N PRO A 483 -0.13 0.43 -38.19
CA PRO A 483 -0.22 -0.50 -39.30
C PRO A 483 0.12 0.14 -40.65
N LEU A 484 0.97 -0.51 -41.46
CA LEU A 484 1.35 -0.01 -42.79
C LEU A 484 0.13 0.26 -43.68
N LYS A 485 -0.88 -0.61 -43.61
CA LYS A 485 -2.16 -0.40 -44.34
C LYS A 485 -2.84 0.91 -43.95
N TRP A 486 -2.76 1.32 -42.68
CA TRP A 486 -3.36 2.58 -42.23
C TRP A 486 -2.53 3.78 -42.67
N LEU A 487 -1.20 3.66 -42.71
CA LEU A 487 -0.33 4.69 -43.25
C LEU A 487 -0.62 4.93 -44.74
N SER A 488 -0.73 3.86 -45.53
CA SER A 488 -1.01 3.97 -46.97
C SER A 488 -2.39 4.57 -47.26
N GLU A 489 -3.40 4.29 -46.43
CA GLU A 489 -4.75 4.90 -46.52
C GLU A 489 -4.71 6.44 -46.41
N VAL A 490 -3.76 7.00 -45.67
CA VAL A 490 -3.60 8.46 -45.49
C VAL A 490 -2.44 9.03 -46.33
N GLY A 491 -1.89 8.24 -47.25
CA GLY A 491 -0.81 8.64 -48.14
C GLY A 491 0.54 8.82 -47.46
N LEU A 492 0.80 8.11 -46.36
CA LEU A 492 2.10 8.08 -45.67
C LEU A 492 2.78 6.71 -45.82
N SER A 493 4.10 6.73 -45.86
CA SER A 493 4.99 5.57 -45.77
C SER A 493 5.61 5.45 -44.38
N TYR A 494 6.18 4.28 -44.07
CA TYR A 494 6.91 4.05 -42.82
C TYR A 494 8.04 5.06 -42.61
N ASP A 495 8.86 5.29 -43.65
CA ASP A 495 10.02 6.20 -43.59
C ASP A 495 9.63 7.67 -43.43
N GLU A 496 8.48 8.07 -43.97
CA GLU A 496 7.96 9.44 -43.77
C GLU A 496 7.55 9.66 -42.32
N VAL A 497 6.92 8.67 -41.68
CA VAL A 497 6.57 8.76 -40.25
C VAL A 497 7.81 8.81 -39.38
N LEU A 498 8.85 8.02 -39.70
CA LEU A 498 10.13 8.09 -38.99
C LEU A 498 10.78 9.47 -39.07
N LYS A 499 10.79 10.07 -40.28
CA LYS A 499 11.38 11.39 -40.50
C LYS A 499 10.56 12.52 -39.91
N LYS A 500 9.23 12.39 -39.91
CA LYS A 500 8.30 13.43 -39.49
C LYS A 500 7.07 12.83 -38.78
N PRO A 501 7.18 12.45 -37.50
CA PRO A 501 6.09 11.80 -36.78
C PRO A 501 4.92 12.74 -36.43
N ASP A 502 5.07 14.05 -36.64
CA ASP A 502 4.07 15.10 -36.34
C ASP A 502 3.20 15.49 -37.55
N HIS A 503 3.18 14.66 -38.61
CA HIS A 503 2.28 14.86 -39.75
C HIS A 503 0.82 15.06 -39.30
N ALA A 504 0.11 16.03 -39.89
CA ALA A 504 -1.28 16.28 -39.56
C ALA A 504 -2.18 15.03 -39.76
N GLN A 505 -1.84 14.18 -40.73
CA GLN A 505 -2.52 12.91 -40.99
C GLN A 505 -2.36 11.90 -39.85
N ILE A 506 -1.25 11.94 -39.08
CA ILE A 506 -1.01 11.03 -37.95
C ILE A 506 -2.05 11.23 -36.85
N GLU A 507 -2.56 12.44 -36.66
CA GLU A 507 -3.62 12.69 -35.69
C GLU A 507 -4.92 11.93 -36.02
N SER A 508 -5.21 11.70 -37.31
CA SER A 508 -6.35 10.86 -37.70
C SER A 508 -6.14 9.39 -37.29
N LEU A 509 -4.91 8.89 -37.42
CA LEU A 509 -4.54 7.53 -37.03
C LEU A 509 -4.45 7.37 -35.52
N ARG A 510 -3.97 8.39 -34.80
CA ARG A 510 -4.00 8.47 -33.33
C ARG A 510 -5.43 8.38 -32.82
N LYS A 511 -6.37 9.13 -33.43
CA LYS A 511 -7.80 9.05 -33.10
C LYS A 511 -8.39 7.67 -33.39
N ARG A 512 -7.97 7.01 -34.47
CA ARG A 512 -8.36 5.61 -34.77
C ARG A 512 -7.85 4.64 -33.70
N LEU A 513 -6.57 4.69 -33.33
CA LEU A 513 -6.01 3.89 -32.24
C LEU A 513 -6.77 4.08 -30.93
N LEU A 514 -7.05 5.33 -30.56
CA LEU A 514 -7.80 5.65 -29.34
C LEU A 514 -9.21 5.09 -29.40
N LYS A 515 -9.91 5.23 -30.54
CA LYS A 515 -11.24 4.65 -30.73
C LYS A 515 -11.22 3.13 -30.54
N ASP A 516 -10.25 2.44 -31.15
CA ASP A 516 -10.11 1.00 -31.02
C ASP A 516 -9.76 0.58 -29.59
N ALA A 517 -8.88 1.33 -28.92
CA ALA A 517 -8.54 1.14 -27.51
C ALA A 517 -9.78 1.24 -26.60
N PHE A 518 -10.59 2.29 -26.78
CA PHE A 518 -11.82 2.46 -25.99
C PHE A 518 -12.85 1.38 -26.30
N SER A 519 -12.97 0.93 -27.55
CA SER A 519 -13.84 -0.21 -27.90
C SER A 519 -13.40 -1.51 -27.19
N LEU A 520 -12.10 -1.80 -27.14
CA LEU A 520 -11.57 -2.97 -26.43
C LEU A 520 -11.75 -2.86 -24.91
N TYR A 521 -11.50 -1.67 -24.35
CA TYR A 521 -11.77 -1.36 -22.95
C TYR A 521 -13.25 -1.60 -22.59
N GLU A 522 -14.18 -1.10 -23.40
CA GLU A 522 -15.62 -1.28 -23.19
C GLU A 522 -16.04 -2.75 -23.23
N LYS A 523 -15.43 -3.56 -24.11
CA LYS A 523 -15.68 -5.01 -24.18
C LYS A 523 -15.17 -5.77 -22.95
N ALA A 524 -14.08 -5.31 -22.32
CA ALA A 524 -13.39 -6.04 -21.28
C ALA A 524 -13.69 -5.54 -19.85
N LYS A 525 -14.14 -4.29 -19.67
CA LYS A 525 -14.26 -3.65 -18.35
C LYS A 525 -15.18 -4.41 -17.39
N ASP A 526 -16.26 -5.01 -17.88
CA ASP A 526 -17.25 -5.70 -17.04
C ASP A 526 -16.69 -7.01 -16.46
N ALA A 527 -15.64 -7.58 -17.07
CA ALA A 527 -14.95 -8.74 -16.52
C ALA A 527 -14.24 -8.41 -15.20
N ILE A 528 -13.91 -7.14 -14.95
CA ILE A 528 -13.34 -6.70 -13.67
C ILE A 528 -14.32 -6.97 -12.53
N GLU A 529 -15.63 -6.83 -12.76
CA GLU A 529 -16.65 -7.07 -11.74
C GLU A 529 -16.85 -8.55 -11.41
N ARG A 530 -16.24 -9.45 -12.19
CA ARG A 530 -16.22 -10.89 -11.93
C ARG A 530 -14.96 -11.34 -11.18
N LEU A 531 -13.99 -10.45 -10.96
CA LEU A 531 -12.83 -10.74 -10.10
C LEU A 531 -13.24 -10.89 -8.62
N PRO A 532 -12.38 -11.48 -7.77
CA PRO A 532 -12.52 -11.41 -6.33
C PRO A 532 -12.69 -9.96 -5.85
N VAL A 533 -13.60 -9.74 -4.90
CA VAL A 533 -14.04 -8.39 -4.47
C VAL A 533 -12.86 -7.52 -4.00
N GLU A 534 -11.87 -8.13 -3.37
CA GLU A 534 -10.65 -7.51 -2.86
C GLU A 534 -9.79 -6.88 -3.97
N ALA A 535 -9.88 -7.39 -5.20
CA ALA A 535 -9.06 -6.96 -6.33
C ALA A 535 -9.79 -6.03 -7.31
N ARG A 536 -11.13 -5.98 -7.30
CA ARG A 536 -11.94 -5.19 -8.26
C ARG A 536 -11.58 -3.71 -8.21
N GLY A 537 -11.69 -3.10 -7.03
CA GLY A 537 -11.38 -1.68 -6.83
C GLY A 537 -9.98 -1.32 -7.32
N PRO A 538 -8.93 -1.98 -6.83
CA PRO A 538 -7.56 -1.73 -7.26
C PRO A 538 -7.31 -1.90 -8.75
N ILE A 539 -7.88 -2.94 -9.38
CA ILE A 539 -7.76 -3.17 -10.82
C ILE A 539 -8.47 -2.08 -11.62
N ARG A 540 -9.69 -1.68 -11.21
CA ARG A 540 -10.36 -0.52 -11.83
C ARG A 540 -9.49 0.72 -11.73
N VAL A 541 -8.87 1.01 -10.57
CA VAL A 541 -7.98 2.16 -10.43
C VAL A 541 -6.80 2.08 -11.39
N ALA A 542 -6.16 0.91 -11.52
CA ALA A 542 -5.04 0.73 -12.43
C ALA A 542 -5.44 0.98 -13.89
N VAL A 543 -6.55 0.38 -14.34
CA VAL A 543 -7.10 0.55 -15.69
C VAL A 543 -7.52 2.00 -15.94
N GLU A 544 -8.34 2.58 -15.06
CA GLU A 544 -8.87 3.95 -15.21
C GLU A 544 -7.76 5.01 -15.18
N SER A 545 -6.76 4.83 -14.33
CA SER A 545 -5.60 5.74 -14.27
C SER A 545 -4.83 5.77 -15.59
N TYR A 546 -4.89 4.67 -16.36
CA TYR A 546 -4.22 4.55 -17.64
C TYR A 546 -5.10 5.01 -18.80
N MET A 547 -6.38 4.59 -18.83
CA MET A 547 -7.35 5.07 -19.81
C MET A 547 -7.54 6.59 -19.75
N GLU A 548 -7.32 7.20 -18.58
CA GLU A 548 -7.31 8.66 -18.44
C GLU A 548 -6.25 9.34 -19.31
N ILE A 549 -5.14 8.66 -19.61
CA ILE A 549 -4.14 9.15 -20.57
C ILE A 549 -4.78 9.25 -21.96
N GLY A 550 -5.49 8.21 -22.40
CA GLY A 550 -6.21 8.20 -23.66
C GLY A 550 -7.29 9.30 -23.72
N ARG A 551 -8.01 9.53 -22.62
CA ARG A 551 -9.00 10.63 -22.54
C ARG A 551 -8.36 12.00 -22.65
N VAL A 552 -7.15 12.18 -22.11
CA VAL A 552 -6.39 13.43 -22.25
C VAL A 552 -5.86 13.59 -23.67
N LEU A 553 -5.36 12.52 -24.30
CA LEU A 553 -4.90 12.54 -25.69
C LEU A 553 -6.01 12.89 -26.69
N GLY A 554 -7.27 12.56 -26.38
CA GLY A 554 -8.42 12.95 -27.20
C GLY A 554 -8.84 14.42 -27.09
N GLN A 555 -8.19 15.24 -26.26
CA GLN A 555 -8.49 16.67 -26.09
C GLN A 555 -7.64 17.52 -27.05
N ASP A 556 -8.21 18.57 -27.65
CA ASP A 556 -7.54 19.39 -28.68
C ASP A 556 -6.24 20.09 -28.23
N LYS A 557 -6.01 20.22 -26.91
CA LYS A 557 -4.79 20.84 -26.33
C LYS A 557 -4.36 20.11 -25.05
N PHE A 558 -3.72 18.96 -25.19
CA PHE A 558 -3.14 18.25 -24.03
C PHE A 558 -1.73 18.74 -23.71
N LYS A 559 -1.36 18.68 -22.42
CA LYS A 559 -0.03 19.07 -21.95
C LYS A 559 0.96 17.93 -22.12
N VAL A 560 2.09 18.24 -22.75
CA VAL A 560 3.22 17.35 -22.97
C VAL A 560 4.33 17.67 -21.96
N LYS A 561 5.00 16.64 -21.43
CA LYS A 561 6.24 16.78 -20.65
C LYS A 561 7.25 15.75 -21.13
N ALA A 562 8.42 16.22 -21.56
CA ALA A 562 9.45 15.40 -22.20
C ALA A 562 8.88 14.56 -23.36
N GLY A 563 8.16 15.21 -24.28
CA GLY A 563 7.56 14.56 -25.45
C GLY A 563 6.32 13.69 -25.19
N ARG A 564 5.90 13.47 -23.93
CA ARG A 564 4.75 12.60 -23.62
C ARG A 564 3.57 13.34 -22.98
N ALA A 565 2.35 12.97 -23.35
CA ALA A 565 1.14 13.46 -22.68
C ALA A 565 1.13 13.07 -21.20
N THR A 566 0.75 14.01 -20.31
CA THR A 566 0.75 13.74 -18.86
C THR A 566 -0.56 14.10 -18.15
N VAL A 567 -0.95 13.23 -17.21
CA VAL A 567 -2.07 13.46 -16.30
C VAL A 567 -1.55 14.07 -14.99
N PRO A 568 -2.08 15.23 -14.53
CA PRO A 568 -1.70 15.83 -13.25
C PRO A 568 -1.99 14.93 -12.04
N LYS A 569 -1.20 15.08 -10.96
CA LYS A 569 -1.33 14.25 -9.74
C LYS A 569 -2.74 14.34 -9.12
N SER A 570 -3.32 15.54 -9.04
CA SER A 570 -4.68 15.77 -8.52
C SER A 570 -5.74 15.00 -9.31
N ARG A 571 -5.66 15.05 -10.64
CA ARG A 571 -6.56 14.31 -11.53
C ARG A 571 -6.41 12.80 -11.34
N ARG A 572 -5.19 12.27 -11.18
CA ARG A 572 -4.98 10.84 -10.87
C ARG A 572 -5.59 10.42 -9.53
N ILE A 573 -5.40 11.23 -8.48
CA ILE A 573 -5.99 10.95 -7.15
C ILE A 573 -7.52 10.96 -7.23
N MET A 574 -8.09 11.95 -7.92
CA MET A 574 -9.54 12.05 -8.10
C MET A 574 -10.10 10.86 -8.90
N VAL A 575 -9.43 10.45 -9.97
CA VAL A 575 -9.81 9.25 -10.75
C VAL A 575 -9.77 8.02 -9.85
N ALA A 576 -8.67 7.80 -9.13
CA ALA A 576 -8.55 6.67 -8.21
C ALA A 576 -9.68 6.67 -7.16
N TRP A 577 -9.96 7.81 -6.52
CA TRP A 577 -10.99 7.91 -5.49
C TRP A 577 -12.41 7.71 -6.04
N LYS A 578 -12.74 8.30 -7.20
CA LYS A 578 -14.05 8.10 -7.84
C LYS A 578 -14.23 6.64 -8.27
N THR A 579 -13.19 6.03 -8.82
CA THR A 579 -13.21 4.66 -9.33
C THR A 579 -13.37 3.64 -8.21
N LEU A 580 -12.75 3.84 -7.05
CA LEU A 580 -12.94 2.95 -5.90
C LEU A 580 -14.34 3.06 -5.28
N ASN A 581 -15.04 4.17 -5.50
CA ASN A 581 -16.39 4.41 -4.96
C ASN A 581 -17.53 3.97 -5.87
N ARG A 582 -17.23 3.56 -7.11
CA ARG A 582 -18.16 2.84 -7.98
C ARG A 582 -18.34 1.43 -7.45
#